data_AF-A0A1C6TV87-F1
#
_entry.id   AF-A0A1C6TV87-F1
#
_cell.length_a   1.000
_cell.length_b   1.000
_cell.length_c   1.000
_cell.angle_alpha   90.00
_cell.angle_beta   90.00
_cell.angle_gamma   90.00
#
_symmetry.space_group_name_H-M   'P 1'
#
loop_
_entity.id
_entity.type
_entity.pdbx_description
1 polymer ?
#
loop_
_entity_poly.entity_id
_entity_poly.type
_entity_poly.pdbx_seq_one_letter_code
_entity_poly.pdbx_strand_id
1 'polypeptide(L)'
;MTTDVPPLPAPLAALAGPREQVVDEHMFRLPPEARWRTTFRLQLFTAAGLRPVAIATQMPSAGEGRSLANAAEECAAVVWRQYCPDEPEPPVWMEVMVTDDESSLPSRGPQLVTFTADRAEHTLHGPEWLSVSPADIDALVGRPVDLTRGSGFIAPEIEPDPESTYAARLVVWLPRPTPFREDGCMATGVPWWRRFGRQLVPRRRGRDCCWYHGGDWQKVTRLAIRLAEQAKADGLSFDDTMSYVLDHPDARRLTEWEREALDSLLVDTIRPYAPWPRREGYNNGQHRAQAMLDAGVRRVLVERYNDQ
;
A
#
# COMPACT_ATOMS: atom_id res chain seq x y z
N MET A 1 -2.20 11.02 -39.83
CA MET A 1 -2.34 9.89 -38.90
C MET A 1 -3.14 10.40 -37.72
N THR A 2 -4.44 10.14 -37.71
CA THR A 2 -5.33 10.42 -36.58
C THR A 2 -5.09 9.34 -35.54
N THR A 3 -4.47 9.70 -34.42
CA THR A 3 -4.38 8.83 -33.25
C THR A 3 -5.79 8.70 -32.67
N ASP A 4 -6.37 7.52 -32.83
CA ASP A 4 -7.63 7.13 -32.20
C ASP A 4 -7.41 7.16 -30.69
N VAL A 5 -7.91 8.21 -30.03
CA VAL A 5 -7.96 8.27 -28.57
C VAL A 5 -9.08 7.34 -28.16
N PRO A 6 -8.80 6.29 -27.35
CA PRO A 6 -9.87 5.42 -26.88
C PRO A 6 -10.94 6.25 -26.17
N PRO A 7 -12.24 5.92 -26.34
CA PRO A 7 -13.30 6.67 -25.70
C PRO A 7 -13.18 6.54 -24.18
N LEU A 8 -13.48 7.65 -23.49
CA LEU A 8 -13.66 7.70 -22.04
C LEU A 8 -14.42 6.46 -21.55
N PRO A 9 -13.98 5.81 -20.45
CA PRO A 9 -14.78 4.79 -19.80
C PRO A 9 -16.21 5.29 -19.62
N ALA A 10 -17.21 4.48 -19.97
CA ALA A 10 -18.62 4.90 -19.96
C ALA A 10 -19.09 5.63 -18.68
N PRO A 11 -18.60 5.29 -17.46
CA PRO A 11 -18.92 6.04 -16.25
C PRO A 11 -18.41 7.50 -16.24
N LEU A 12 -17.25 7.75 -16.85
CA LEU A 12 -16.62 9.08 -16.90
C LEU A 12 -17.19 9.96 -18.01
N ALA A 13 -17.58 9.36 -19.13
CA ALA A 13 -18.17 10.10 -20.25
C ALA A 13 -19.44 10.88 -19.84
N ALA A 14 -20.27 10.31 -18.97
CA ALA A 14 -21.48 10.95 -18.45
C ALA A 14 -21.19 12.14 -17.50
N LEU A 15 -19.98 12.21 -16.95
CA LEU A 15 -19.55 13.24 -16.02
C LEU A 15 -18.68 14.32 -16.68
N ALA A 16 -18.33 14.13 -17.97
CA ALA A 16 -17.48 15.05 -18.71
C ALA A 16 -18.17 16.40 -18.93
N GLY A 17 -17.41 17.47 -18.73
CA GLY A 17 -17.90 18.82 -18.99
C GLY A 17 -16.91 19.89 -18.52
N PRO A 18 -16.98 21.10 -19.09
CA PRO A 18 -16.08 22.18 -18.77
C PRO A 18 -16.26 22.61 -17.31
N ARG A 19 -15.15 22.60 -16.56
CA ARG A 19 -15.08 23.03 -15.16
C ARG A 19 -14.01 24.09 -14.96
N GLU A 20 -14.24 24.93 -13.97
CA GLU A 20 -13.26 25.90 -13.49
C GLU A 20 -12.44 25.29 -12.36
N GLN A 21 -11.12 25.54 -12.37
CA GLN A 21 -10.25 25.16 -11.26
C GLN A 21 -10.44 26.17 -10.13
N VAL A 22 -11.02 25.73 -9.02
CA VAL A 22 -11.32 26.57 -7.85
C VAL A 22 -10.32 26.37 -6.71
N VAL A 23 -9.56 25.27 -6.73
CA VAL A 23 -8.47 25.00 -5.77
C VAL A 23 -7.24 24.50 -6.52
N ASP A 24 -6.06 24.98 -6.12
CA ASP A 24 -4.74 24.44 -6.49
C ASP A 24 -3.79 24.53 -5.28
N GLU A 25 -4.03 23.69 -4.28
CA GLU A 25 -3.25 23.68 -3.05
C GLU A 25 -2.11 22.66 -3.18
N HIS A 26 -0.88 23.16 -3.21
CA HIS A 26 0.30 22.33 -3.40
C HIS A 26 0.71 21.54 -2.15
N MET A 27 0.20 21.89 -0.96
CA MET A 27 0.58 21.25 0.30
C MET A 27 -0.67 20.94 1.13
N PHE A 28 -1.70 20.40 0.47
CA PHE A 28 -2.93 20.02 1.16
C PHE A 28 -2.60 18.95 2.19
N ARG A 29 -3.02 19.16 3.44
CA ARG A 29 -2.74 18.27 4.57
C ARG A 29 -4.05 17.80 5.18
N LEU A 30 -4.10 16.53 5.57
CA LEU A 30 -5.18 16.08 6.43
C LEU A 30 -5.16 16.83 7.77
N PRO A 31 -6.34 17.03 8.39
CA PRO A 31 -6.43 17.73 9.65
C PRO A 31 -5.70 16.95 10.78
N PRO A 32 -5.26 17.62 11.86
CA PRO A 32 -4.47 17.00 12.93
C PRO A 32 -5.11 15.78 13.60
N GLU A 33 -6.45 15.72 13.62
CA GLU A 33 -7.26 14.64 14.16
C GLU A 33 -7.43 13.44 13.21
N ALA A 34 -6.96 13.55 11.96
CA ALA A 34 -6.99 12.46 11.01
C ALA A 34 -6.16 11.27 11.53
N ARG A 35 -6.59 10.06 11.16
CA ARG A 35 -5.92 8.83 11.55
C ARG A 35 -4.50 8.76 10.98
N TRP A 36 -4.30 9.34 9.80
CA TRP A 36 -3.03 9.33 9.11
C TRP A 36 -2.52 10.74 8.85
N ARG A 37 -1.20 10.90 8.90
CA ARG A 37 -0.53 12.07 8.31
C ARG A 37 -0.33 11.80 6.83
N THR A 38 -0.84 12.69 6.00
CA THR A 38 -0.55 12.69 4.56
C THR A 38 -0.66 14.10 4.01
N THR A 39 0.21 14.41 3.05
CA THR A 39 0.19 15.65 2.28
C THR A 39 0.17 15.32 0.79
N PHE A 40 -0.50 16.14 -0.01
CA PHE A 40 -0.59 15.98 -1.46
C PHE A 40 -0.93 17.33 -2.11
N ARG A 41 -0.79 17.43 -3.44
CA ARG A 41 -1.39 18.54 -4.19
C ARG A 41 -2.86 18.23 -4.41
N LEU A 42 -3.73 19.18 -4.09
CA LEU A 42 -5.16 19.12 -4.39
C LEU A 42 -5.49 20.12 -5.48
N GLN A 43 -5.99 19.63 -6.62
CA GLN A 43 -6.68 20.45 -7.61
C GLN A 43 -8.17 20.11 -7.58
N LEU A 44 -9.02 21.12 -7.39
CA LEU A 44 -10.47 20.94 -7.40
C LEU A 44 -11.09 21.70 -8.56
N PHE A 45 -11.92 21.01 -9.33
CA PHE A 45 -12.61 21.54 -10.49
C PHE A 45 -14.12 21.47 -10.28
N THR A 46 -14.83 22.58 -10.49
CA THR A 46 -16.28 22.69 -10.26
C THR A 46 -16.98 23.37 -11.44
N ALA A 47 -18.26 23.07 -11.62
CA ALA A 47 -19.16 23.81 -12.49
C ALA A 47 -20.61 23.59 -12.04
N ALA A 48 -21.49 24.54 -12.33
CA ALA A 48 -22.91 24.41 -12.00
C ALA A 48 -23.53 23.17 -12.67
N GLY A 49 -24.21 22.33 -11.88
CA GLY A 49 -24.89 21.13 -12.37
C GLY A 49 -23.96 19.96 -12.73
N LEU A 50 -22.65 20.10 -12.52
CA LEU A 50 -21.69 19.01 -12.69
C LEU A 50 -21.10 18.60 -11.35
N ARG A 51 -20.97 17.29 -11.12
CA ARG A 51 -20.28 16.76 -9.95
C ARG A 51 -18.83 17.28 -9.93
N PRO A 52 -18.33 17.82 -8.79
CA PRO A 52 -16.95 18.27 -8.67
C PRO A 52 -15.93 17.16 -8.98
N VAL A 53 -14.75 17.54 -9.46
CA VAL A 53 -13.63 16.62 -9.73
C VAL A 53 -12.44 17.06 -8.90
N ALA A 54 -11.96 16.16 -8.04
CA ALA A 54 -10.77 16.37 -7.21
C ALA A 54 -9.63 15.50 -7.73
N ILE A 55 -8.48 16.11 -7.96
CA ILE A 55 -7.27 15.46 -8.43
C ILE A 55 -6.23 15.62 -7.32
N ALA A 56 -5.85 14.48 -6.74
CA ALA A 56 -4.86 14.39 -5.68
C ALA A 56 -3.57 13.83 -6.24
N THR A 57 -2.50 14.63 -6.19
CA THR A 57 -1.19 14.24 -6.71
C THR A 57 -0.18 14.13 -5.58
N GLN A 58 0.48 12.98 -5.47
CA GLN A 58 1.44 12.70 -4.42
C GLN A 58 2.73 12.11 -4.99
N MET A 59 3.85 12.45 -4.39
CA MET A 59 5.19 11.90 -4.59
C MET A 59 5.58 11.11 -3.33
N PRO A 60 5.27 9.81 -3.25
CA PRO A 60 5.41 9.04 -2.01
C PRO A 60 6.86 8.96 -1.49
N SER A 61 7.87 9.11 -2.35
CA SER A 61 9.29 9.14 -1.96
C SER A 61 9.69 10.43 -1.22
N ALA A 62 8.85 11.46 -1.22
CA ALA A 62 9.20 12.77 -0.68
C ALA A 62 8.74 13.00 0.77
N GLY A 63 8.58 11.95 1.58
CA GLY A 63 8.19 12.09 2.99
C GLY A 63 6.75 12.60 3.19
N GLU A 64 5.88 12.40 2.22
CA GLU A 64 4.52 12.95 2.21
C GLU A 64 3.52 12.19 3.10
N GLY A 65 4.00 11.27 3.93
CA GLY A 65 3.20 10.47 4.85
C GLY A 65 2.54 9.26 4.18
N ARG A 66 1.35 8.89 4.64
CA ARG A 66 0.62 7.72 4.11
C ARG A 66 0.28 7.95 2.64
N SER A 67 0.47 6.93 1.80
CA SER A 67 0.17 7.04 0.37
C SER A 67 -1.33 7.28 0.11
N LEU A 68 -1.66 8.00 -0.95
CA LEU A 68 -3.05 8.26 -1.38
C LEU A 68 -3.86 6.96 -1.43
N ALA A 69 -3.36 5.93 -2.12
CA ALA A 69 -4.04 4.64 -2.22
C ALA A 69 -4.34 3.96 -0.86
N ASN A 70 -3.53 4.22 0.18
CA ASN A 70 -3.73 3.65 1.51
C ASN A 70 -4.59 4.53 2.43
N ALA A 71 -4.80 5.80 2.08
CA ALA A 71 -5.59 6.77 2.83
C ALA A 71 -6.76 7.34 1.99
N ALA A 72 -7.09 6.69 0.87
CA ALA A 72 -7.98 7.21 -0.18
C ALA A 72 -9.33 7.63 0.39
N GLU A 73 -9.94 6.79 1.22
CA GLU A 73 -11.22 7.09 1.85
C GLU A 73 -11.16 8.34 2.73
N GLU A 74 -10.11 8.47 3.56
CA GLU A 74 -9.97 9.59 4.48
C GLU A 74 -9.64 10.89 3.74
N CYS A 75 -8.74 10.84 2.75
CA CYS A 75 -8.39 11.97 1.90
C CYS A 75 -9.61 12.52 1.15
N ALA A 76 -10.30 11.65 0.41
CA ALA A 76 -11.46 12.05 -0.38
C ALA A 76 -12.61 12.54 0.52
N ALA A 77 -12.82 11.93 1.70
CA ALA A 77 -13.84 12.36 2.64
C ALA A 77 -13.52 13.74 3.26
N VAL A 78 -12.26 14.01 3.60
CA VAL A 78 -11.84 15.34 4.08
C VAL A 78 -12.06 16.40 3.02
N VAL A 79 -11.66 16.14 1.77
CA VAL A 79 -11.90 17.07 0.66
C VAL A 79 -13.39 17.30 0.42
N TRP A 80 -14.21 16.24 0.49
CA TRP A 80 -15.67 16.35 0.38
C TRP A 80 -16.24 17.26 1.47
N ARG A 81 -15.92 17.02 2.74
CA ARG A 81 -16.40 17.85 3.86
C ARG A 81 -15.93 19.30 3.78
N GLN A 82 -14.70 19.52 3.32
CA GLN A 82 -14.09 20.85 3.32
C GLN A 82 -14.55 21.73 2.17
N TYR A 83 -14.65 21.17 0.94
CA TYR A 83 -14.89 21.98 -0.26
C TYR A 83 -16.24 21.72 -0.93
N CYS A 84 -16.89 20.60 -0.62
CA CYS A 84 -18.16 20.21 -1.24
C CYS A 84 -19.20 19.73 -0.19
N PRO A 85 -19.36 20.39 0.98
CA PRO A 85 -20.18 19.87 2.08
C PRO A 85 -21.66 19.69 1.70
N ASP A 86 -22.15 20.53 0.80
CA ASP A 86 -23.55 20.53 0.34
C ASP A 86 -23.81 19.55 -0.81
N GLU A 87 -22.76 18.97 -1.40
CA GLU A 87 -22.90 18.02 -2.49
C GLU A 87 -23.38 16.66 -1.95
N PRO A 88 -24.40 16.04 -2.57
CA PRO A 88 -24.95 14.77 -2.12
C PRO A 88 -24.01 13.57 -2.36
N GLU A 89 -22.94 13.77 -3.13
CA GLU A 89 -21.93 12.76 -3.44
C GLU A 89 -20.53 13.37 -3.30
N PRO A 90 -19.51 12.56 -2.96
CA PRO A 90 -18.14 13.05 -2.91
C PRO A 90 -17.69 13.57 -4.28
N PRO A 91 -16.67 14.42 -4.38
CA PRO A 91 -16.07 14.72 -5.68
C PRO A 91 -15.66 13.42 -6.40
N VAL A 92 -15.65 13.44 -7.73
CA VAL A 92 -14.98 12.40 -8.51
C VAL A 92 -13.50 12.45 -8.12
N TRP A 93 -12.98 11.38 -7.54
CA TRP A 93 -11.64 11.34 -6.96
C TRP A 93 -10.64 10.69 -7.91
N MET A 94 -9.60 11.43 -8.25
CA MET A 94 -8.48 10.96 -9.06
C MET A 94 -7.20 10.96 -8.23
N GLU A 95 -6.45 9.86 -8.28
CA GLU A 95 -5.15 9.73 -7.65
C GLU A 95 -4.05 9.70 -8.70
N VAL A 96 -3.02 10.52 -8.50
CA VAL A 96 -1.84 10.56 -9.34
C VAL A 96 -0.62 10.34 -8.47
N MET A 97 0.07 9.21 -8.68
CA MET A 97 1.30 8.88 -7.97
C MET A 97 2.49 9.18 -8.87
N VAL A 98 3.22 10.25 -8.55
CA VAL A 98 4.41 10.68 -9.27
C VAL A 98 5.62 9.96 -8.70
N THR A 99 6.41 9.32 -9.56
CA THR A 99 7.66 8.66 -9.20
C THR A 99 8.81 9.35 -9.94
N ASP A 100 9.84 9.77 -9.21
CA ASP A 100 11.03 10.41 -9.81
C ASP A 100 11.99 9.42 -10.48
N ASP A 101 11.79 8.12 -10.27
CA ASP A 101 12.77 7.09 -10.58
C ASP A 101 12.32 6.18 -11.73
N GLU A 102 13.05 6.24 -12.87
CA GLU A 102 12.89 5.34 -14.01
C GLU A 102 13.19 3.86 -13.67
N SER A 103 13.83 3.59 -12.53
CA SER A 103 14.19 2.25 -12.08
C SER A 103 13.17 1.59 -11.13
N SER A 104 12.18 2.35 -10.67
CA SER A 104 11.08 1.82 -9.85
C SER A 104 9.92 1.35 -10.73
N LEU A 105 9.09 0.42 -10.21
CA LEU A 105 7.91 -0.14 -10.89
C LEU A 105 7.17 0.96 -11.69
N PRO A 106 6.68 0.67 -12.91
CA PRO A 106 6.11 1.70 -13.78
C PRO A 106 5.09 2.51 -13.00
N SER A 107 5.25 3.85 -13.02
CA SER A 107 4.30 4.79 -12.42
C SER A 107 2.91 4.29 -12.78
N ARG A 108 2.14 3.92 -11.74
CA ARG A 108 0.73 3.63 -11.93
C ARG A 108 0.16 4.96 -12.39
N GLY A 109 -0.12 5.05 -13.70
CA GLY A 109 -0.73 6.22 -14.29
C GLY A 109 -2.01 6.61 -13.54
N PRO A 110 -2.62 7.75 -13.89
CA PRO A 110 -3.72 8.28 -13.11
C PRO A 110 -4.82 7.24 -12.86
N GLN A 111 -5.37 7.23 -11.65
CA GLN A 111 -6.39 6.27 -11.24
C GLN A 111 -7.65 7.01 -10.82
N LEU A 112 -8.79 6.61 -11.38
CA LEU A 112 -10.09 6.93 -10.83
C LEU A 112 -10.33 6.01 -9.63
N VAL A 113 -10.73 6.59 -8.50
CA VAL A 113 -11.15 5.81 -7.33
C VAL A 113 -12.65 5.96 -7.12
N THR A 114 -13.36 4.85 -7.07
CA THR A 114 -14.78 4.80 -6.70
C THR A 114 -14.92 4.34 -5.26
N PHE A 115 -16.00 4.80 -4.60
CA PHE A 115 -16.27 4.50 -3.21
C PHE A 115 -17.76 4.19 -3.01
N THR A 116 -18.06 3.43 -1.96
CA THR A 116 -19.38 3.46 -1.33
C THR A 116 -19.41 4.63 -0.34
N ALA A 117 -20.38 5.53 -0.48
CA ALA A 117 -20.48 6.73 0.34
C ALA A 117 -21.62 6.63 1.37
N ASP A 118 -21.32 6.97 2.63
CA ASP A 118 -22.34 7.36 3.60
C ASP A 118 -22.52 8.88 3.54
N ARG A 119 -23.68 9.30 3.07
CA ARG A 119 -24.01 10.70 2.84
C ARG A 119 -24.28 11.48 4.13
N ALA A 120 -24.72 10.81 5.20
CA ALA A 120 -25.06 11.51 6.45
C ALA A 120 -23.81 11.94 7.22
N GLU A 121 -22.76 11.12 7.15
CA GLU A 121 -21.52 11.32 7.89
C GLU A 121 -20.34 11.79 7.00
N HIS A 122 -20.59 11.95 5.69
CA HIS A 122 -19.57 12.21 4.68
C HIS A 122 -18.39 11.23 4.81
N THR A 123 -18.67 9.94 4.94
CA THR A 123 -17.65 8.89 5.04
C THR A 123 -17.64 8.01 3.80
N LEU A 124 -16.48 7.43 3.51
CA LEU A 124 -16.24 6.64 2.30
C LEU A 124 -15.67 5.28 2.69
N HIS A 125 -16.06 4.25 1.95
CA HIS A 125 -15.67 2.87 2.17
C HIS A 125 -15.49 2.11 0.86
N GLY A 126 -14.69 1.05 0.90
CA GLY A 126 -14.55 0.11 -0.20
C GLY A 126 -14.02 0.76 -1.49
N PRO A 127 -12.81 1.35 -1.47
CA PRO A 127 -12.22 1.96 -2.66
C PRO A 127 -11.94 0.90 -3.73
N GLU A 128 -12.27 1.24 -4.98
CA GLU A 128 -11.88 0.47 -6.16
C GLU A 128 -11.16 1.39 -7.15
N TRP A 129 -10.09 0.90 -7.76
CA TRP A 129 -9.24 1.68 -8.66
C TRP A 129 -9.43 1.26 -10.11
N LEU A 130 -9.65 2.25 -10.97
CA LEU A 130 -9.69 2.11 -12.42
C LEU A 130 -8.57 2.94 -13.02
N SER A 131 -7.71 2.33 -13.83
CA SER A 131 -6.70 3.07 -14.60
C SER A 131 -7.39 3.97 -15.62
N VAL A 132 -6.96 5.23 -15.69
CA VAL A 132 -7.42 6.22 -16.68
C VAL A 132 -6.22 6.89 -17.34
N SER A 133 -6.41 7.40 -18.56
CA SER A 133 -5.37 8.13 -19.24
C SER A 133 -5.38 9.62 -18.85
N PRO A 134 -4.26 10.34 -19.02
CA PRO A 134 -4.26 11.81 -18.90
C PRO A 134 -5.31 12.50 -19.79
N ALA A 135 -5.52 11.98 -21.00
CA ALA A 135 -6.53 12.51 -21.93
C ALA A 135 -7.96 12.34 -21.40
N ASP A 136 -8.24 11.25 -20.68
CA ASP A 136 -9.53 11.04 -20.02
C ASP A 136 -9.78 12.10 -18.94
N ILE A 137 -8.74 12.45 -18.19
CA ILE A 137 -8.83 13.49 -17.15
C ILE A 137 -9.10 14.86 -17.79
N ASP A 138 -8.35 15.20 -18.84
CA ASP A 138 -8.54 16.45 -19.57
C ASP A 138 -9.95 16.57 -20.14
N ALA A 139 -10.48 15.49 -20.71
CA ALA A 139 -11.83 15.43 -21.24
C ALA A 139 -12.89 15.49 -20.13
N LEU A 140 -12.65 14.85 -18.98
CA LEU A 140 -13.53 14.91 -17.82
C LEU A 140 -13.71 16.34 -17.32
N VAL A 141 -12.63 17.11 -17.16
CA VAL A 141 -12.70 18.50 -16.67
C VAL A 141 -12.89 19.55 -17.77
N GLY A 142 -12.72 19.17 -19.03
CA GLY A 142 -12.83 20.03 -20.21
C GLY A 142 -11.63 20.96 -20.46
N ARG A 143 -10.45 20.65 -19.91
CA ARG A 143 -9.21 21.43 -20.05
C ARG A 143 -7.98 20.59 -19.68
N PRO A 144 -6.77 20.96 -20.16
CA PRO A 144 -5.54 20.32 -19.71
C PRO A 144 -5.35 20.41 -18.20
N VAL A 145 -5.00 19.29 -17.58
CA VAL A 145 -4.66 19.18 -16.15
C VAL A 145 -3.17 18.98 -15.96
N ASP A 146 -2.59 19.73 -15.03
CA ASP A 146 -1.22 19.52 -14.57
C ASP A 146 -1.15 18.35 -13.59
N LEU A 147 -0.73 17.18 -14.09
CA LEU A 147 -0.59 15.95 -13.30
C LEU A 147 0.75 15.86 -12.54
N THR A 148 1.56 16.92 -12.54
CA THR A 148 2.79 16.97 -11.76
C THR A 148 2.51 17.35 -10.31
N ARG A 149 3.52 17.19 -9.45
CA ARG A 149 3.45 17.66 -8.05
C ARG A 149 3.33 19.19 -7.93
N GLY A 150 3.54 19.92 -9.04
CA GLY A 150 3.40 21.37 -9.17
C GLY A 150 4.63 22.14 -8.71
N SER A 151 4.86 23.33 -9.27
CA SER A 151 6.04 24.16 -8.98
C SER A 151 6.03 24.76 -7.57
N GLY A 152 4.89 24.79 -6.91
CA GLY A 152 4.74 25.19 -5.51
C GLY A 152 5.03 24.08 -4.50
N PHE A 153 5.48 22.90 -4.94
CA PHE A 153 5.83 21.81 -4.05
C PHE A 153 7.06 22.14 -3.21
N ILE A 154 6.94 21.93 -1.91
CA ILE A 154 8.05 22.02 -0.96
C ILE A 154 8.14 20.65 -0.31
N ALA A 155 9.18 19.89 -0.68
CA ALA A 155 9.42 18.59 -0.06
C ALA A 155 9.58 18.79 1.45
N PRO A 156 8.79 18.08 2.29
CA PRO A 156 9.04 18.09 3.72
C PRO A 156 10.46 17.59 3.99
N GLU A 157 11.07 18.10 5.05
CA GLU A 157 12.31 17.51 5.56
C GLU A 157 12.00 16.06 5.95
N ILE A 158 12.59 15.13 5.21
CA ILE A 158 12.44 13.71 5.47
C ILE A 158 13.32 13.43 6.67
N GLU A 159 12.73 13.22 7.84
CA GLU A 159 13.45 12.59 8.94
C GLU A 159 14.04 11.28 8.38
N PRO A 160 15.36 11.06 8.48
CA PRO A 160 15.94 9.84 7.95
C PRO A 160 15.22 8.66 8.58
N ASP A 161 14.73 7.75 7.74
CA ASP A 161 14.09 6.54 8.23
C ASP A 161 15.06 5.88 9.22
N PRO A 162 14.59 5.50 10.43
CA PRO A 162 15.45 4.83 11.39
C PRO A 162 16.03 3.58 10.72
N GLU A 163 17.32 3.32 10.95
CA GLU A 163 18.01 2.21 10.30
C GLU A 163 17.25 0.90 10.53
N SER A 164 16.82 0.26 9.45
CA SER A 164 16.16 -1.03 9.53
C SER A 164 17.16 -2.14 9.79
N THR A 165 16.71 -3.18 10.50
CA THR A 165 17.45 -4.44 10.62
C THR A 165 16.50 -5.62 10.48
N TYR A 166 17.04 -6.72 9.96
CA TYR A 166 16.35 -7.99 9.98
C TYR A 166 16.43 -8.63 11.37
N ALA A 167 15.28 -9.03 11.91
CA ALA A 167 15.19 -9.69 13.19
C ALA A 167 14.35 -10.96 13.09
N ALA A 168 14.89 -12.08 13.57
CA ALA A 168 14.10 -13.29 13.72
C ALA A 168 13.12 -13.15 14.90
N ARG A 169 11.84 -13.44 14.66
CA ARG A 169 10.76 -13.39 15.67
C ARG A 169 9.90 -14.64 15.65
N LEU A 170 9.33 -14.97 16.81
CA LEU A 170 8.34 -16.03 16.88
C LEU A 170 7.07 -15.59 16.19
N VAL A 171 6.60 -16.39 15.23
CA VAL A 171 5.39 -16.07 14.43
C VAL A 171 4.17 -15.93 15.34
N VAL A 172 4.08 -16.75 16.39
CA VAL A 172 2.99 -16.71 17.38
C VAL A 172 2.92 -15.39 18.18
N TRP A 173 3.99 -14.59 18.18
CA TRP A 173 4.05 -13.30 18.87
C TRP A 173 3.83 -12.09 17.97
N LEU A 174 3.70 -12.29 16.66
CA LEU A 174 3.32 -11.21 15.76
C LEU A 174 1.88 -10.74 16.06
N PRO A 175 1.53 -9.50 15.66
CA PRO A 175 0.15 -9.01 15.77
C PRO A 175 -0.84 -9.98 15.14
N ARG A 176 -2.11 -9.94 15.56
CA ARG A 176 -3.09 -10.84 14.94
C ARG A 176 -3.37 -10.34 13.52
N PRO A 177 -3.19 -11.17 12.49
CA PRO A 177 -3.67 -10.81 11.16
C PRO A 177 -5.18 -10.63 11.22
N THR A 178 -5.66 -9.51 10.69
CA THR A 178 -7.08 -9.28 10.43
C THR A 178 -7.39 -9.71 8.99
N PRO A 179 -8.66 -9.95 8.62
CA PRO A 179 -9.02 -10.07 7.22
C PRO A 179 -8.65 -8.76 6.51
N PHE A 180 -7.90 -8.87 5.42
CA PHE A 180 -7.61 -7.74 4.54
C PHE A 180 -8.02 -8.15 3.13
N ARG A 181 -9.21 -7.70 2.72
CA ARG A 181 -9.75 -7.79 1.35
C ARG A 181 -9.86 -9.20 0.73
N GLU A 182 -9.55 -10.27 1.46
CA GLU A 182 -9.72 -11.67 1.04
C GLU A 182 -10.25 -12.56 2.18
N ASP A 183 -11.58 -12.72 2.27
CA ASP A 183 -12.23 -13.47 3.36
C ASP A 183 -12.02 -15.00 3.27
N GLY A 184 -11.74 -15.52 2.07
CA GLY A 184 -11.56 -16.96 1.83
C GLY A 184 -10.27 -17.55 2.40
N CYS A 185 -9.18 -16.76 2.42
CA CYS A 185 -7.86 -17.20 2.89
C CYS A 185 -7.50 -16.64 4.28
N MET A 186 -8.00 -15.44 4.63
CA MET A 186 -7.71 -14.76 5.89
C MET A 186 -8.82 -14.98 6.93
N ALA A 187 -9.06 -16.24 7.30
CA ALA A 187 -10.14 -16.60 8.23
C ALA A 187 -10.01 -15.86 9.58
N THR A 188 -11.04 -15.08 9.92
CA THR A 188 -11.12 -14.36 11.19
C THR A 188 -11.14 -15.36 12.36
N GLY A 189 -10.41 -15.05 13.44
CA GLY A 189 -10.71 -15.68 14.73
C GLY A 189 -10.19 -17.11 14.96
N VAL A 190 -9.11 -17.56 14.29
CA VAL A 190 -8.45 -18.83 14.69
C VAL A 190 -8.04 -18.75 16.17
N PRO A 191 -8.62 -19.57 17.08
CA PRO A 191 -8.34 -19.48 18.51
C PRO A 191 -6.85 -19.71 18.81
N TRP A 192 -6.33 -19.04 19.84
CA TRP A 192 -4.91 -19.08 20.19
C TRP A 192 -4.40 -20.51 20.45
N TRP A 193 -5.23 -21.39 21.00
CA TRP A 193 -4.90 -22.80 21.23
C TRP A 193 -4.74 -23.59 19.93
N ARG A 194 -5.53 -23.29 18.88
CA ARG A 194 -5.34 -23.91 17.55
C ARG A 194 -4.04 -23.44 16.91
N ARG A 195 -3.68 -22.17 17.09
CA ARG A 195 -2.41 -21.61 16.61
C ARG A 195 -1.25 -22.30 17.33
N PHE A 196 -1.31 -22.42 18.64
CA PHE A 196 -0.29 -23.11 19.44
C PHE A 196 -0.18 -24.60 19.07
N GLY A 197 -1.31 -25.30 18.90
CA GLY A 197 -1.31 -26.69 18.45
C GLY A 197 -0.64 -26.87 17.08
N ARG A 198 -0.82 -25.93 16.15
CA ARG A 198 -0.13 -25.95 14.85
C ARG A 198 1.38 -25.69 14.96
N GLN A 199 1.86 -25.02 16.02
CA GLN A 199 3.30 -24.89 16.30
C GLN A 199 3.93 -26.20 16.78
N LEU A 200 3.12 -27.10 17.36
CA LEU A 200 3.54 -28.43 17.81
C LEU A 200 3.49 -29.46 16.67
N VAL A 201 2.43 -29.41 15.84
CA VAL A 201 2.26 -30.30 14.69
C VAL A 201 2.11 -29.45 13.41
N PRO A 202 3.24 -29.05 12.81
CA PRO A 202 3.21 -28.16 11.65
C PRO A 202 2.77 -28.88 10.38
N ARG A 203 2.15 -28.12 9.48
CA ARG A 203 1.84 -28.57 8.12
C ARG A 203 2.98 -28.20 7.19
N ARG A 204 3.48 -29.19 6.45
CA ARG A 204 4.56 -29.00 5.45
C ARG A 204 4.07 -28.90 4.00
N ARG A 205 2.77 -29.13 3.78
CA ARG A 205 2.16 -28.99 2.45
C ARG A 205 1.32 -27.73 2.41
N GLY A 206 1.42 -27.03 1.28
CA GLY A 206 0.61 -25.87 0.99
C GLY A 206 -0.88 -26.20 0.85
N ARG A 207 -1.70 -25.16 0.86
CA ARG A 207 -3.10 -25.19 0.49
C ARG A 207 -3.28 -24.42 -0.81
N ASP A 208 -4.30 -24.78 -1.56
CA ASP A 208 -4.59 -24.17 -2.86
C ASP A 208 -5.48 -22.90 -2.75
N CYS A 209 -5.62 -22.33 -1.54
CA CYS A 209 -6.51 -21.18 -1.33
C CYS A 209 -5.95 -19.84 -1.82
N CYS A 210 -4.63 -19.68 -1.86
CA CYS A 210 -3.93 -18.52 -2.44
C CYS A 210 -2.44 -18.83 -2.60
N TRP A 211 -1.70 -17.98 -3.32
CA TRP A 211 -0.25 -18.14 -3.50
C TRP A 211 0.51 -18.21 -2.17
N TYR A 212 0.12 -17.40 -1.18
CA TYR A 212 0.77 -17.37 0.15
C TYR A 212 0.63 -18.70 0.90
N HIS A 213 -0.45 -19.47 0.71
CA HIS A 213 -0.56 -20.78 1.35
C HIS A 213 0.04 -21.91 0.52
N GLY A 214 0.58 -21.64 -0.67
CA GLY A 214 0.96 -22.65 -1.67
C GLY A 214 2.16 -23.53 -1.34
N GLY A 215 3.02 -23.20 -0.37
CA GLY A 215 4.27 -23.93 -0.16
C GLY A 215 4.84 -24.00 1.26
N ASP A 216 6.07 -24.51 1.36
CA ASP A 216 6.74 -24.80 2.64
C ASP A 216 7.49 -23.58 3.19
N TRP A 217 6.75 -22.72 3.88
CA TRP A 217 7.33 -21.58 4.58
C TRP A 217 8.38 -21.97 5.63
N GLN A 218 8.39 -23.18 6.19
CA GLN A 218 9.43 -23.53 7.16
C GLN A 218 10.80 -23.62 6.53
N LYS A 219 10.87 -24.13 5.30
CA LYS A 219 12.12 -24.20 4.55
C LYS A 219 12.62 -22.80 4.23
N VAL A 220 11.73 -21.97 3.68
CA VAL A 220 12.02 -20.60 3.27
C VAL A 220 12.46 -19.74 4.46
N THR A 221 11.71 -19.73 5.56
CA THR A 221 12.05 -18.86 6.70
C THR A 221 13.31 -19.30 7.43
N ARG A 222 13.61 -20.61 7.51
CA ARG A 222 14.89 -21.08 8.07
C ARG A 222 16.07 -20.61 7.23
N LEU A 223 15.96 -20.71 5.91
CA LEU A 223 17.00 -20.24 5.01
C LEU A 223 17.21 -18.73 5.16
N ALA A 224 16.12 -17.96 5.10
CA ALA A 224 16.14 -16.50 5.24
C ALA A 224 16.80 -16.07 6.55
N ILE A 225 16.39 -16.64 7.69
CA ILE A 225 16.96 -16.31 9.00
C ILE A 225 18.46 -16.64 9.04
N ARG A 226 18.86 -17.83 8.60
CA ARG A 226 20.26 -18.25 8.63
C ARG A 226 21.14 -17.33 7.79
N LEU A 227 20.71 -17.03 6.56
CA LEU A 227 21.50 -16.19 5.65
C LEU A 227 21.50 -14.71 6.08
N ALA A 228 20.41 -14.20 6.64
CA ALA A 228 20.38 -12.85 7.21
C ALA A 228 21.25 -12.73 8.48
N GLU A 229 21.27 -13.76 9.34
CA GLU A 229 22.17 -13.81 10.50
C GLU A 229 23.65 -13.87 10.05
N GLN A 230 23.93 -14.57 8.95
CA GLN A 230 25.27 -14.61 8.35
C GLN A 230 25.67 -13.27 7.73
N ALA A 231 24.82 -12.66 6.92
CA ALA A 231 25.03 -11.32 6.35
C ALA A 231 25.33 -10.28 7.45
N LYS A 232 24.57 -10.33 8.55
CA LYS A 232 24.80 -9.48 9.72
C LYS A 232 26.16 -9.74 10.37
N ALA A 233 26.56 -11.00 10.51
CA ALA A 233 27.87 -11.36 11.04
C ALA A 233 29.03 -10.89 10.14
N ASP A 234 28.78 -10.85 8.82
CA ASP A 234 29.70 -10.32 7.81
C ASP A 234 29.71 -8.78 7.73
N GLY A 235 28.90 -8.10 8.57
CA GLY A 235 28.84 -6.64 8.66
C GLY A 235 28.05 -5.96 7.55
N LEU A 236 27.21 -6.71 6.82
CA LEU A 236 26.39 -6.16 5.76
C LEU A 236 25.24 -5.31 6.32
N SER A 237 24.90 -4.25 5.58
CA SER A 237 23.75 -3.40 5.86
C SER A 237 22.43 -4.15 5.61
N PHE A 238 21.32 -3.56 6.03
CA PHE A 238 19.99 -4.09 5.74
C PHE A 238 19.73 -4.19 4.23
N ASP A 239 20.11 -3.15 3.48
CA ASP A 239 19.91 -3.09 2.03
C ASP A 239 20.78 -4.14 1.30
N ASP A 240 22.02 -4.33 1.73
CA ASP A 240 22.94 -5.32 1.14
C ASP A 240 22.55 -6.76 1.49
N THR A 241 21.85 -6.98 2.61
CA THR A 241 21.46 -8.31 3.06
C THR A 241 20.54 -8.99 2.05
N MET A 242 19.64 -8.25 1.38
CA MET A 242 18.75 -8.84 0.38
C MET A 242 19.53 -9.49 -0.76
N SER A 243 20.39 -8.70 -1.41
CA SER A 243 21.22 -9.16 -2.52
C SER A 243 22.09 -10.34 -2.10
N TYR A 244 22.72 -10.26 -0.92
CA TYR A 244 23.50 -11.36 -0.36
C TYR A 244 22.70 -12.66 -0.21
N VAL A 245 21.49 -12.58 0.35
CA VAL A 245 20.65 -13.77 0.60
C VAL A 245 20.18 -14.40 -0.72
N LEU A 246 19.74 -13.57 -1.68
CA LEU A 246 19.22 -14.05 -2.97
C LEU A 246 20.31 -14.64 -3.87
N ASP A 247 21.52 -14.08 -3.84
CA ASP A 247 22.66 -14.59 -4.60
C ASP A 247 23.32 -15.82 -3.99
N HIS A 248 23.05 -16.09 -2.71
CA HIS A 248 23.66 -17.22 -2.02
C HIS A 248 23.36 -18.56 -2.74
N PRO A 249 24.34 -19.46 -2.91
CA PRO A 249 24.16 -20.72 -3.65
C PRO A 249 22.99 -21.59 -3.16
N ASP A 250 22.69 -21.57 -1.86
CA ASP A 250 21.55 -22.29 -1.29
C ASP A 250 20.19 -21.71 -1.70
N ALA A 251 20.07 -20.40 -1.91
CA ALA A 251 18.86 -19.78 -2.45
C ALA A 251 18.65 -20.18 -3.92
N ARG A 252 19.74 -20.38 -4.67
CA ARG A 252 19.69 -20.86 -6.06
C ARG A 252 19.15 -22.28 -6.20
N ARG A 253 19.16 -23.09 -5.13
CA ARG A 253 18.61 -24.46 -5.10
C ARG A 253 17.13 -24.54 -4.73
N LEU A 254 16.50 -23.40 -4.41
CA LEU A 254 15.07 -23.36 -4.15
C LEU A 254 14.26 -23.60 -5.42
N THR A 255 13.07 -24.17 -5.23
CA THR A 255 12.03 -24.19 -6.28
C THR A 255 11.61 -22.75 -6.61
N GLU A 256 10.92 -22.56 -7.73
CA GLU A 256 10.39 -21.26 -8.15
C GLU A 256 9.55 -20.59 -7.05
N TRP A 257 8.52 -21.27 -6.55
CA TRP A 257 7.68 -20.76 -5.46
C TRP A 257 8.50 -20.43 -4.21
N GLU A 258 9.45 -21.29 -3.81
CA GLU A 258 10.27 -21.05 -2.62
C GLU A 258 11.19 -19.83 -2.78
N ARG A 259 11.69 -19.57 -4.00
CA ARG A 259 12.50 -18.40 -4.31
C ARG A 259 11.68 -17.12 -4.29
N GLU A 260 10.50 -17.13 -4.91
CA GLU A 260 9.56 -16.00 -4.83
C GLU A 260 9.12 -15.74 -3.38
N ALA A 261 8.88 -16.81 -2.60
CA ALA A 261 8.55 -16.69 -1.19
C ALA A 261 9.72 -16.10 -0.38
N LEU A 262 10.96 -16.49 -0.67
CA LEU A 262 12.16 -15.91 -0.05
C LEU A 262 12.31 -14.43 -0.40
N ASP A 263 12.19 -14.09 -1.68
CA ASP A 263 12.23 -12.72 -2.18
C ASP A 263 11.17 -11.85 -1.50
N SER A 264 9.94 -12.35 -1.40
CA SER A 264 8.84 -11.66 -0.71
C SER A 264 9.06 -11.42 0.79
N LEU A 265 10.01 -12.10 1.45
CA LEU A 265 10.39 -11.84 2.84
C LEU A 265 11.46 -10.78 3.00
N LEU A 266 12.20 -10.50 1.93
CA LEU A 266 13.32 -9.55 1.91
C LEU A 266 12.92 -8.23 1.27
N VAL A 267 12.19 -8.26 0.15
CA VAL A 267 11.68 -7.05 -0.54
C VAL A 267 10.50 -6.46 0.24
N ASP A 268 9.47 -7.27 0.44
CA ASP A 268 8.23 -6.89 1.13
C ASP A 268 8.23 -7.45 2.55
N THR A 269 9.15 -6.98 3.38
CA THR A 269 9.35 -7.55 4.72
C THR A 269 8.05 -7.61 5.55
N ILE A 270 7.99 -8.54 6.51
CA ILE A 270 6.93 -8.50 7.51
C ILE A 270 7.27 -7.38 8.50
N ARG A 271 6.46 -6.31 8.51
CA ARG A 271 6.68 -5.12 9.34
C ARG A 271 5.48 -4.84 10.27
N PRO A 272 5.50 -5.28 11.54
CA PRO A 272 4.49 -4.89 12.54
C PRO A 272 4.53 -3.38 12.83
N TYR A 273 3.39 -2.69 13.07
CA TYR A 273 3.42 -1.22 13.30
C TYR A 273 4.09 -0.83 14.62
N ALA A 274 4.06 -1.69 15.63
CA ALA A 274 4.62 -1.38 16.93
C ALA A 274 5.42 -2.56 17.50
N PRO A 275 6.52 -2.28 18.23
CA PRO A 275 7.18 -3.30 19.02
C PRO A 275 6.20 -3.88 20.04
N TRP A 276 6.41 -5.15 20.36
CA TRP A 276 5.66 -5.82 21.42
C TRP A 276 5.77 -5.01 22.73
N PRO A 277 4.69 -4.81 23.51
CA PRO A 277 3.38 -5.49 23.43
C PRO A 277 2.28 -4.73 22.68
N ARG A 278 2.56 -3.60 22.03
CA ARG A 278 1.51 -2.68 21.54
C ARG A 278 0.63 -3.23 20.40
N ARG A 279 1.03 -4.33 19.72
CA ARG A 279 0.17 -5.21 18.88
C ARG A 279 -0.69 -4.49 17.81
N GLU A 280 -0.25 -3.36 17.30
CA GLU A 280 -0.94 -2.66 16.24
C GLU A 280 -0.57 -3.28 14.89
N GLY A 281 -1.46 -4.09 14.31
CA GLY A 281 -1.49 -4.52 12.91
C GLY A 281 -0.17 -4.83 12.18
N TYR A 282 -0.16 -4.59 10.87
CA TYR A 282 1.00 -4.77 10.00
C TYR A 282 1.05 -3.62 8.99
N ASN A 283 2.22 -3.05 8.75
CA ASN A 283 2.46 -2.18 7.61
C ASN A 283 2.60 -3.02 6.31
N ASN A 284 3.20 -4.21 6.42
CA ASN A 284 3.29 -5.20 5.34
C ASN A 284 3.39 -6.63 5.91
N GLY A 285 3.04 -7.64 5.11
CA GLY A 285 3.24 -9.05 5.43
C GLY A 285 2.17 -9.72 6.28
N GLN A 286 0.99 -9.10 6.41
CA GLN A 286 -0.13 -9.67 7.17
C GLN A 286 -0.59 -11.04 6.65
N HIS A 287 -0.72 -11.17 5.32
CA HIS A 287 -1.13 -12.43 4.68
C HIS A 287 -0.05 -13.51 4.86
N ARG A 288 1.23 -13.17 4.63
CA ARG A 288 2.37 -14.05 4.91
C ARG A 288 2.36 -14.53 6.37
N ALA A 289 2.16 -13.62 7.33
CA ALA A 289 2.08 -13.98 8.74
C ALA A 289 0.91 -14.94 9.03
N GLN A 290 -0.25 -14.72 8.42
CA GLN A 290 -1.39 -15.64 8.54
C GLN A 290 -1.10 -17.03 7.96
N ALA A 291 -0.53 -17.10 6.76
CA ALA A 291 -0.13 -18.36 6.13
C ALA A 291 0.90 -19.13 6.98
N MET A 292 1.89 -18.44 7.53
CA MET A 292 2.90 -19.01 8.43
C MET A 292 2.32 -19.51 9.75
N LEU A 293 1.39 -18.76 10.35
CA LEU A 293 0.64 -19.21 11.53
C LEU A 293 -0.16 -20.48 11.23
N ASP A 294 -0.77 -20.55 10.05
CA ASP A 294 -1.57 -21.69 9.62
C ASP A 294 -0.73 -22.94 9.31
N ALA A 295 0.47 -22.74 8.77
CA ALA A 295 1.46 -23.78 8.51
C ALA A 295 2.22 -24.23 9.76
N GLY A 296 2.16 -23.47 10.86
CA GLY A 296 2.89 -23.80 12.09
C GLY A 296 4.38 -23.44 12.02
N VAL A 297 4.72 -22.41 11.26
CA VAL A 297 6.08 -21.86 11.23
C VAL A 297 6.39 -21.21 12.57
N ARG A 298 7.56 -21.53 13.13
CA ARG A 298 7.97 -21.06 14.47
C ARG A 298 8.58 -19.68 14.46
N ARG A 299 9.56 -19.46 13.58
CA ARG A 299 10.29 -18.20 13.46
C ARG A 299 10.20 -17.68 12.02
N VAL A 300 10.14 -16.37 11.90
CA VAL A 300 10.21 -15.65 10.63
C VAL A 300 11.11 -14.42 10.80
N LEU A 301 11.69 -13.97 9.69
CA LEU A 301 12.37 -12.70 9.61
C LEU A 301 11.33 -11.57 9.56
N VAL A 302 11.49 -10.57 10.41
CA VAL A 302 10.73 -9.31 10.36
C VAL A 302 11.69 -8.16 10.19
N GLU A 303 11.22 -7.07 9.60
CA GLU A 303 11.93 -5.81 9.66
C GLU A 303 11.62 -5.11 10.98
N ARG A 304 12.67 -4.57 11.58
CA ARG A 304 12.58 -3.75 12.79
C ARG A 304 13.45 -2.52 12.61
N TYR A 305 12.90 -1.36 12.92
CA TYR A 305 13.68 -0.16 13.09
C TYR A 305 14.59 -0.26 14.32
N ASN A 306 15.84 0.14 14.17
CA ASN A 306 16.71 0.37 15.30
C ASN A 306 16.10 1.52 16.11
N ASP A 307 15.60 1.20 17.31
CA ASP A 307 15.21 2.23 18.27
C ASP A 307 16.50 3.03 18.58
N GLN A 308 16.53 4.32 18.23
CA GLN A 308 17.57 5.24 18.73
C GLN A 308 17.41 5.42 20.24
#